data_AF-A0A8X7U8A3-F1
#
_entry.id   AF-A0A8X7U8A3-F1
#
_cell.length_a   1.000
_cell.length_b   1.000
_cell.length_c   1.000
_cell.angle_alpha   90.00
_cell.angle_beta   90.00
_cell.angle_gamma   90.00
#
_symmetry.space_group_name_H-M   'P 1'
#
loop_
_entity.id
_entity.type
_entity.pdbx_description
1 polymer ?
#
loop_
_entity_poly.entity_id
_entity_poly.type
_entity_poly.pdbx_seq_one_letter_code
_entity_poly.pdbx_strand_id
1 'polypeptide(L)'
;MFSLDFWNRVFATAPQSPPSTFEHCLIWFRSVSADAKLKIIFKIIFQAVVYLLWKERNSRIHNSVSRSVNSLLKKLHLILRAKLLGMDRKDYLLRPTTQSISTDSVTYLQHWFQYFQP
;
A
#
# COMPACT_ATOMS: atom_id res chain seq x y z
N MET A 1 -9.21 -19.25 -1.40
CA MET A 1 -10.15 -18.25 -1.94
C MET A 1 -9.34 -17.12 -2.59
N PHE A 2 -9.77 -16.58 -3.74
CA PHE A 2 -9.01 -15.59 -4.54
C PHE A 2 -8.57 -14.35 -3.75
N SER A 3 -9.47 -13.78 -2.95
CA SER A 3 -9.21 -12.58 -2.14
C SER A 3 -8.14 -12.82 -1.07
N LEU A 4 -8.14 -13.98 -0.44
CA LEU A 4 -7.15 -14.37 0.58
C LEU A 4 -5.76 -14.59 -0.04
N ASP A 5 -5.69 -15.24 -1.22
CA ASP A 5 -4.41 -15.40 -1.95
C ASP A 5 -3.84 -14.03 -2.36
N PHE A 6 -4.68 -13.13 -2.87
CA PHE A 6 -4.25 -11.77 -3.17
C PHE A 6 -3.75 -11.03 -1.92
N TRP A 7 -4.52 -11.07 -0.82
CA TRP A 7 -4.14 -10.44 0.45
C TRP A 7 -2.80 -10.95 0.97
N ASN A 8 -2.62 -12.27 1.03
CA ASN A 8 -1.39 -12.88 1.50
C ASN A 8 -0.18 -12.50 0.63
N ARG A 9 -0.35 -12.45 -0.69
CA ARG A 9 0.73 -12.04 -1.61
C ARG A 9 1.12 -10.58 -1.47
N VAL A 10 0.17 -9.69 -1.16
CA VAL A 10 0.46 -8.26 -0.94
C VAL A 10 1.34 -8.05 0.28
N PHE A 11 1.14 -8.84 1.33
CA PHE A 11 1.85 -8.71 2.60
C PHE A 11 2.93 -9.77 2.83
N ALA A 12 3.27 -10.55 1.80
CA ALA A 12 4.23 -11.66 1.91
C ALA A 12 5.62 -11.21 2.41
N THR A 13 6.04 -10.00 2.04
CA THR A 13 7.34 -9.44 2.45
C THR A 13 7.20 -8.36 3.52
N ALA A 14 5.96 -8.03 3.93
CA ALA A 14 5.73 -6.92 4.84
C ALA A 14 6.33 -7.23 6.23
N PRO A 15 6.91 -6.22 6.91
CA PRO A 15 7.55 -6.41 8.21
C PRO A 15 6.56 -6.85 9.29
N GLN A 16 5.28 -6.58 9.09
CA GLN A 16 4.21 -7.09 9.95
C GLN A 16 3.03 -7.57 9.08
N SER A 17 2.48 -8.72 9.46
CA SER A 17 1.33 -9.31 8.78
C SER A 17 0.03 -8.68 9.29
N PRO A 18 -0.82 -8.15 8.40
CA PRO A 18 -2.08 -7.56 8.81
C PRO A 18 -3.14 -8.63 9.12
N PRO A 19 -4.15 -8.30 9.95
CA PRO A 19 -5.31 -9.17 10.19
C PRO A 19 -6.05 -9.52 8.89
N SER A 20 -6.74 -10.65 8.86
CA SER A 20 -7.54 -11.09 7.71
C SER A 20 -8.94 -10.45 7.64
N THR A 21 -9.37 -9.78 8.71
CA THR A 21 -10.68 -9.13 8.82
C THR A 21 -10.56 -7.61 8.74
N PHE A 22 -11.54 -6.99 8.08
CA PHE A 22 -11.57 -5.54 7.84
C PHE A 22 -11.54 -4.72 9.14
N GLU A 23 -12.37 -5.09 10.12
CA GLU A 23 -12.49 -4.37 11.39
C GLU A 23 -11.18 -4.40 12.18
N HIS A 24 -10.52 -5.56 12.25
CA HIS A 24 -9.25 -5.71 12.93
C HIS A 24 -8.13 -4.96 12.20
N CYS A 25 -8.16 -4.88 10.87
CA CYS A 25 -7.21 -4.04 10.11
C CYS A 25 -7.29 -2.57 10.55
N LEU A 26 -8.49 -2.02 10.76
CA LEU A 26 -8.66 -0.63 11.19
C LEU A 26 -8.05 -0.34 12.57
N ILE A 27 -8.22 -1.28 13.51
CA ILE A 27 -7.61 -1.19 14.84
C ILE A 27 -6.09 -1.32 14.72
N TRP A 28 -5.62 -2.31 13.94
CA TRP A 28 -4.21 -2.59 13.74
C TRP A 28 -3.44 -1.43 13.10
N PHE A 29 -4.01 -0.70 12.13
CA PHE A 29 -3.35 0.47 11.53
C PHE A 29 -3.01 1.59 12.53
N ARG A 30 -3.66 1.62 13.70
CA ARG A 30 -3.35 2.59 14.77
C ARG A 30 -2.05 2.25 15.49
N SER A 31 -1.76 0.96 15.66
CA SER A 31 -0.64 0.43 16.46
C SER A 31 0.48 -0.24 15.63
N VAL A 32 0.30 -0.44 14.32
CA VAL A 32 1.23 -1.22 13.46
C VAL A 32 2.68 -0.72 13.45
N SER A 33 2.95 0.57 13.64
CA SER A 33 4.33 1.08 13.64
C SER A 33 4.45 2.34 14.49
N ALA A 34 5.64 2.69 14.94
CA ALA A 34 5.92 4.04 15.43
C ALA A 34 6.10 5.04 14.26
N ASP A 35 6.51 4.55 13.09
CA ASP A 35 6.71 5.38 11.90
C ASP A 35 5.39 5.75 11.23
N ALA A 36 5.13 7.05 11.18
CA ALA A 36 3.97 7.63 10.53
C ALA A 36 3.92 7.32 9.02
N LYS A 37 5.08 7.24 8.34
CA LYS A 37 5.14 6.96 6.90
C LYS A 37 4.69 5.54 6.60
N LEU A 38 5.22 4.55 7.34
CA LEU A 38 4.74 3.17 7.27
C LEU A 38 3.25 3.04 7.58
N LYS A 39 2.71 3.72 8.59
CA LYS A 39 1.25 3.71 8.85
C LYS A 39 0.45 4.18 7.65
N ILE A 40 0.91 5.25 6.97
CA ILE A 40 0.22 5.77 5.79
C ILE A 40 0.33 4.77 4.63
N ILE A 41 1.49 4.16 4.41
CA ILE A 41 1.68 3.11 3.40
C ILE A 41 0.68 1.97 3.62
N PHE A 42 0.56 1.44 4.84
CA PHE A 42 -0.41 0.39 5.18
C PHE A 42 -1.86 0.80 4.87
N LYS A 43 -2.25 2.03 5.23
CA LYS A 43 -3.59 2.56 4.92
C LYS A 43 -3.84 2.65 3.41
N ILE A 44 -2.85 3.08 2.63
CA ILE A 44 -3.00 3.18 1.17
C ILE A 44 -3.10 1.79 0.55
N ILE A 45 -2.27 0.82 0.99
CA ILE A 45 -2.35 -0.57 0.53
C ILE A 45 -3.75 -1.12 0.78
N PHE A 46 -4.27 -0.95 2.00
CA PHE A 46 -5.60 -1.41 2.37
C PHE A 46 -6.70 -0.85 1.45
N GLN A 47 -6.72 0.47 1.28
CA GLN A 47 -7.68 1.15 0.41
C GLN A 47 -7.59 0.64 -1.04
N ALA A 48 -6.37 0.48 -1.56
CA ALA A 48 -6.14 0.01 -2.92
C ALA A 48 -6.57 -1.46 -3.10
N VAL A 49 -6.30 -2.33 -2.11
CA VAL A 49 -6.71 -3.75 -2.14
C VAL A 49 -8.22 -3.88 -2.11
N VAL A 50 -8.91 -3.17 -1.20
CA VAL A 50 -10.38 -3.18 -1.11
C VAL A 50 -10.99 -2.74 -2.44
N TYR A 51 -10.49 -1.64 -3.01
CA TYR A 51 -10.95 -1.14 -4.31
C TYR A 51 -10.71 -2.14 -5.44
N LEU A 52 -9.51 -2.74 -5.52
CA LEU A 52 -9.18 -3.69 -6.58
C LEU A 52 -10.03 -4.95 -6.49
N LEU A 53 -10.28 -5.49 -5.29
CA LEU A 53 -11.14 -6.66 -5.10
C LEU A 53 -12.60 -6.36 -5.45
N TRP A 54 -13.14 -5.22 -5.01
CA TRP A 54 -14.48 -4.79 -5.38
C TRP A 54 -14.61 -4.66 -6.91
N LYS A 55 -13.65 -3.99 -7.55
CA LYS A 55 -13.64 -3.79 -9.01
C LYS A 55 -13.52 -5.09 -9.77
N GLU A 56 -12.72 -6.04 -9.27
CA GLU A 56 -12.55 -7.36 -9.84
C GLU A 56 -13.86 -8.15 -9.81
N ARG A 57 -14.50 -8.21 -8.64
CA ARG A 57 -15.80 -8.88 -8.45
C ARG A 57 -16.88 -8.29 -9.36
N ASN A 58 -16.98 -6.96 -9.41
CA ASN A 58 -17.95 -6.30 -10.27
C ASN A 58 -17.66 -6.54 -11.76
N SER A 59 -16.38 -6.60 -12.16
CA SER A 59 -16.01 -6.93 -13.53
C SER A 59 -16.38 -8.36 -13.91
N ARG A 60 -16.27 -9.32 -12.98
CA ARG A 60 -16.73 -10.70 -13.23
C ARG A 60 -18.24 -10.77 -13.41
N ILE A 61 -18.99 -10.06 -12.57
CA ILE A 61 -20.45 -10.05 -12.61
C ILE A 61 -20.98 -9.39 -13.89
N HIS A 62 -20.47 -8.21 -14.23
CA HIS A 62 -21.05 -7.40 -15.31
C HIS A 62 -20.42 -7.61 -16.69
N ASN A 63 -19.16 -8.04 -16.75
CA ASN A 63 -18.44 -8.17 -18.01
C ASN A 63 -17.95 -9.60 -18.28
N SER A 64 -18.21 -10.56 -17.37
CA SER A 64 -17.68 -11.93 -17.43
C SER A 64 -16.14 -12.00 -17.54
N VAL A 65 -15.43 -10.90 -17.24
CA VAL A 65 -13.97 -10.83 -17.30
C VAL A 65 -13.40 -11.19 -15.94
N SER A 66 -12.60 -12.26 -15.91
CA SER A 66 -11.85 -12.69 -14.75
C SER A 66 -10.39 -12.23 -14.85
N ARG A 67 -9.85 -11.67 -13.77
CA ARG A 67 -8.43 -11.28 -13.72
C ARG A 67 -7.64 -12.21 -12.81
N SER A 68 -6.38 -12.44 -13.16
CA SER A 68 -5.46 -13.19 -12.30
C SER A 68 -4.98 -12.35 -11.13
N VAL A 69 -4.62 -13.00 -10.03
CA VAL A 69 -4.02 -12.37 -8.85
C VAL A 69 -2.76 -11.57 -9.23
N ASN A 70 -1.93 -12.12 -10.13
CA ASN A 70 -0.75 -11.45 -10.67
C ASN A 70 -1.09 -10.15 -11.41
N SER A 71 -2.19 -10.10 -12.17
CA SER A 71 -2.62 -8.86 -12.82
C SER A 71 -3.05 -7.81 -11.80
N LEU A 72 -3.68 -8.20 -10.70
CA LEU A 72 -4.07 -7.28 -9.63
C LEU A 72 -2.84 -6.75 -8.87
N LEU A 73 -1.85 -7.60 -8.59
CA LEU A 73 -0.60 -7.21 -7.93
C LEU A 73 0.15 -6.14 -8.74
N LYS A 74 0.29 -6.35 -10.06
CA LYS A 74 0.90 -5.33 -10.94
C LYS A 74 0.17 -3.99 -10.87
N LYS A 75 -1.16 -4.01 -10.84
CA LYS A 75 -1.97 -2.79 -10.70
C LYS A 75 -1.81 -2.13 -9.34
N LEU A 76 -1.76 -2.93 -8.27
CA LEU A 76 -1.51 -2.45 -6.92
C LEU A 76 -0.16 -1.73 -6.84
N HIS A 77 0.91 -2.35 -7.33
CA HIS A 77 2.25 -1.75 -7.31
C HIS A 77 2.29 -0.43 -8.09
N LEU A 78 1.60 -0.36 -9.24
CA LEU A 78 1.51 0.88 -10.01
C LEU A 78 0.79 1.99 -9.24
N ILE A 79 -0.36 1.68 -8.62
CA ILE A 79 -1.12 2.64 -7.79
C ILE A 79 -0.26 3.14 -6.62
N LEU A 80 0.44 2.23 -5.94
CA LEU A 80 1.27 2.56 -4.79
C LEU A 80 2.45 3.44 -5.19
N ARG A 81 3.24 3.05 -6.18
CA ARG A 81 4.35 3.86 -6.68
C ARG A 81 3.91 5.27 -7.07
N ALA A 82 2.81 5.39 -7.82
CA ALA A 82 2.29 6.69 -8.24
C ALA A 82 1.87 7.57 -7.05
N LYS A 83 1.18 6.98 -6.05
CA LYS A 83 0.75 7.74 -4.86
C LYS A 83 1.92 8.11 -3.96
N LEU A 84 2.83 7.18 -3.68
CA LEU A 84 3.99 7.44 -2.81
C LEU A 84 4.94 8.46 -3.44
N LEU A 85 5.19 8.38 -4.76
CA LEU A 85 5.94 9.42 -5.48
C LEU A 85 5.28 10.80 -5.35
N GLY A 86 3.95 10.85 -5.48
CA GLY A 86 3.21 12.09 -5.31
C GLY A 86 3.30 12.66 -3.89
N MET A 87 3.42 11.80 -2.88
CA MET A 87 3.61 12.21 -1.48
C MET A 87 5.03 12.69 -1.23
N ASP A 88 6.05 11.98 -1.71
CA ASP A 88 7.46 12.40 -1.58
C ASP A 88 7.67 13.78 -2.21
N ARG A 89 7.05 14.06 -3.36
CA ARG A 89 7.09 15.39 -3.99
C ARG A 89 6.42 16.46 -3.12
N LYS A 90 5.29 16.16 -2.49
CA LYS A 90 4.61 17.10 -1.60
C LYS A 90 5.44 17.39 -0.35
N ASP A 91 6.01 16.35 0.27
CA ASP A 91 6.91 16.48 1.42
C ASP A 91 8.10 17.38 1.08
N TYR A 92 8.68 17.20 -0.12
CA TYR A 92 9.76 18.05 -0.60
C TYR A 92 9.34 19.52 -0.77
N LEU A 93 8.19 19.78 -1.40
CA LEU A 93 7.69 21.15 -1.62
C LEU A 93 7.29 21.87 -0.32
N LEU A 94 6.87 21.13 0.71
CA LEU A 94 6.48 21.68 2.01
C LEU A 94 7.69 21.89 2.95
N ARG A 95 8.88 21.38 2.61
CA ARG A 95 10.09 21.52 3.42
C ARG A 95 10.65 22.94 3.26
N PRO A 96 10.77 23.74 4.34
CA PRO A 96 11.33 25.07 4.26
C PRO A 96 12.78 25.01 3.76
N THR A 97 13.13 25.83 2.77
CA THR A 97 14.46 25.91 2.13
C THR A 97 15.62 26.09 3.12
N THR A 98 15.35 26.56 4.33
CA THR A 98 16.32 26.80 5.41
C THR A 98 16.63 25.60 6.30
N GLN A 99 15.85 24.51 6.24
CA GLN A 99 16.22 23.29 6.95
C GLN A 99 17.25 22.52 6.12
N SER A 100 18.49 22.53 6.62
CA SER A 100 19.58 21.69 6.15
C SER A 100 19.07 20.28 5.83
N ILE A 101 19.66 19.70 4.78
CA ILE A 101 19.44 18.33 4.35
C ILE A 101 19.88 17.43 5.51
N SER A 102 18.98 17.18 6.47
CA SER A 102 19.10 16.05 7.37
C SER A 102 18.91 14.81 6.50
N THR A 103 20.03 14.14 6.26
CA THR A 103 20.20 12.89 5.52
C THR A 103 19.35 11.72 6.04
N ASP A 104 18.59 11.91 7.13
CA ASP A 104 17.89 10.85 7.85
C ASP A 104 16.38 10.76 7.56
N SER A 105 15.82 11.62 6.71
CA SER A 105 14.37 11.59 6.43
C SER A 105 14.04 10.62 5.28
N VAL A 106 14.11 9.31 5.55
CA VAL A 106 13.78 8.21 4.63
C VAL A 106 12.43 8.47 3.92
N THR A 107 12.42 8.40 2.58
CA THR A 107 11.23 8.69 1.75
C THR A 107 10.15 7.61 1.86
N TYR A 108 8.93 7.90 1.40
CA TYR A 108 7.85 6.91 1.31
C TYR A 108 8.21 5.80 0.31
N LEU A 109 8.79 6.16 -0.84
CA LEU A 109 9.23 5.17 -1.83
C LEU A 109 10.35 4.27 -1.30
N GLN A 110 11.28 4.80 -0.51
CA GLN A 110 12.37 4.00 0.06
C GLN A 110 11.82 2.96 1.06
N HIS A 111 10.89 3.33 1.94
CA HIS A 111 10.19 2.37 2.79
C HIS A 111 9.43 1.32 1.96
N TRP A 112 8.77 1.73 0.89
CA TRP A 112 8.03 0.81 0.03
C TRP A 112 8.93 -0.25 -0.62
N PHE A 113 10.05 0.16 -1.22
CA PHE A 113 10.99 -0.77 -1.84
C PHE A 113 11.63 -1.69 -0.80
N GLN A 114 11.98 -1.18 0.37
CA GLN A 114 12.60 -1.98 1.43
C GLN A 114 11.69 -3.11 1.94
N TYR A 115 10.38 -2.85 2.07
CA TYR A 115 9.49 -3.74 2.81
C TYR A 115 8.48 -4.49 1.94
N PHE A 116 8.05 -3.95 0.81
CA PHE A 116 6.93 -4.50 0.05
C PHE A 116 7.30 -4.90 -1.37
N GLN A 117 8.52 -4.55 -1.80
CA GLN A 117 9.00 -4.86 -3.12
C GLN A 117 10.54 -4.95 -3.15
N PRO A 118 11.12 -5.92 -2.43
CA PRO A 118 12.56 -6.17 -2.46
C PRO A 118 13.05 -6.51 -3.87
#